data_AF-A0ABD5VJ18-F1
#
_entry.id   AF-A0ABD5VJ18-F1
#
_cell.length_a   1.000
_cell.length_b   1.000
_cell.length_c   1.000
_cell.angle_alpha   90.00
_cell.angle_beta   90.00
_cell.angle_gamma   90.00
#
_symmetry.space_group_name_H-M   'P 1'
#
loop_
_entity.id
_entity.type
_entity.pdbx_description
1 polymer ?
#
loop_
_entity_poly.entity_id
_entity_poly.type
_entity_poly.pdbx_seq_one_letter_code
_entity_poly.pdbx_strand_id
1 'polypeptide(L)'
;MTDDSERASADGGDSGPESLDARVVLAEELASIRDLASRASAFVALPEPNVLVEDVRSRALEDRYRTSATAHAERLGVDDLSPAGVRAFAEDVPVDDPVGRATSFLVRRAGRLQGRLLGQFSRDPESPREYLVLATAAGHLQRAAADLEVAVETDDGDLAHHASVVLALAAALFALAEDGLGAPADRDPDDAATDDPLPEWFCLEVALADHHRTLARGDTPAMNPQERDHDALEHLLVVQGATLAVTELDADPHAVADLADIPLEHLIGVLASE
;
A
#
# COMPACT_ATOMS: atom_id res chain seq x y z
N MET A 1 -8.09 -38.31 -56.89
CA MET A 1 -7.21 -37.13 -56.93
C MET A 1 -8.08 -35.92 -57.21
N THR A 2 -8.43 -35.23 -56.14
CA THR A 2 -8.81 -33.81 -56.05
C THR A 2 -8.86 -33.55 -54.55
N ASP A 3 -7.70 -33.11 -54.05
CA ASP A 3 -7.57 -32.38 -52.79
C ASP A 3 -8.24 -31.01 -53.00
N ASP A 4 -9.18 -30.68 -52.12
CA ASP A 4 -9.51 -29.29 -51.78
C ASP A 4 -10.46 -29.31 -50.58
N SER A 5 -9.91 -29.05 -49.41
CA SER A 5 -10.64 -28.58 -48.24
C SER A 5 -9.66 -27.85 -47.33
N GLU A 6 -9.31 -26.64 -47.76
CA GLU A 6 -8.93 -25.55 -46.87
C GLU A 6 -9.98 -25.44 -45.75
N ARG A 7 -9.57 -25.68 -44.50
CA ARG A 7 -10.23 -25.11 -43.34
C ARG A 7 -9.28 -24.12 -42.70
N ALA A 8 -9.49 -22.88 -43.08
CA ALA A 8 -9.05 -21.70 -42.37
C ALA A 8 -9.59 -21.70 -40.93
N SER A 9 -8.72 -21.23 -40.04
CA SER A 9 -9.02 -20.43 -38.85
C SER A 9 -9.95 -21.01 -37.78
N ALA A 10 -9.33 -21.43 -36.68
CA ALA A 10 -9.83 -21.15 -35.34
C ALA A 10 -8.63 -20.70 -34.50
N ASP A 11 -8.13 -19.52 -34.84
CA ASP A 11 -7.34 -18.67 -33.95
C ASP A 11 -8.32 -18.19 -32.87
N GLY A 12 -8.55 -19.04 -31.87
CA GLY A 12 -9.29 -18.70 -30.68
C GLY A 12 -8.33 -18.04 -29.72
N GLY A 13 -8.04 -16.76 -29.96
CA GLY A 13 -7.44 -15.90 -28.96
C GLY A 13 -8.33 -15.97 -27.73
N ASP A 14 -7.84 -16.65 -26.71
CA ASP A 14 -8.42 -16.66 -25.37
C ASP A 14 -8.22 -15.25 -24.82
N SER A 15 -9.10 -14.33 -25.22
CA SER A 15 -9.22 -13.02 -24.60
C SER A 15 -9.89 -13.23 -23.24
N GLY A 16 -9.15 -13.86 -22.33
CA GLY A 16 -9.35 -13.68 -20.90
C GLY A 16 -9.31 -12.18 -20.59
N PRO A 17 -9.90 -11.72 -19.47
CA PRO A 17 -9.83 -10.32 -19.11
C PRO A 17 -8.35 -9.88 -19.08
N GLU A 18 -8.01 -8.91 -19.94
CA GLU A 18 -6.65 -8.38 -20.07
C GLU A 18 -6.09 -8.01 -18.69
N SER A 19 -4.78 -8.26 -18.50
CA SER A 19 -4.07 -7.82 -17.30
C SER A 19 -4.12 -6.30 -17.24
N LEU A 20 -4.60 -5.74 -16.13
CA LEU A 20 -4.65 -4.30 -15.93
C LEU A 20 -3.34 -3.83 -15.32
N ASP A 21 -2.74 -2.79 -15.90
CA ASP A 21 -1.54 -2.15 -15.37
C ASP A 21 -1.61 -1.89 -13.86
N ALA A 22 -0.47 -2.09 -13.17
CA ALA A 22 -0.41 -2.04 -11.73
C ALA A 22 -0.79 -0.66 -11.15
N ARG A 23 -0.41 0.43 -11.84
CA ARG A 23 -0.76 1.79 -11.44
C ARG A 23 -2.21 2.12 -11.72
N VAL A 24 -2.80 1.53 -12.76
CA VAL A 24 -4.25 1.61 -13.00
C VAL A 24 -5.02 0.93 -11.86
N VAL A 25 -4.60 -0.26 -11.43
CA VAL A 25 -5.21 -0.96 -10.28
C VAL A 25 -5.10 -0.11 -9.00
N LEU A 26 -3.93 0.49 -8.76
CA LEU A 26 -3.71 1.41 -7.64
C LEU A 26 -4.65 2.62 -7.73
N ALA A 27 -4.69 3.29 -8.87
CA ALA A 27 -5.49 4.48 -9.11
C ALA A 27 -6.99 4.24 -8.86
N GLU A 28 -7.53 3.15 -9.37
CA GLU A 28 -8.95 2.79 -9.18
C GLU A 28 -9.30 2.58 -7.70
N GLU A 29 -8.47 1.85 -6.97
CA GLU A 29 -8.71 1.60 -5.54
C GLU A 29 -8.52 2.88 -4.71
N LEU A 30 -7.49 3.68 -5.00
CA LEU A 30 -7.29 4.96 -4.31
C LEU A 30 -8.38 5.97 -4.64
N ALA A 31 -8.94 5.98 -5.84
CA ALA A 31 -10.10 6.79 -6.18
C ALA A 31 -11.32 6.39 -5.33
N SER A 32 -11.55 5.09 -5.12
CA SER A 32 -12.59 4.60 -4.20
C SER A 32 -12.33 5.03 -2.75
N ILE A 33 -11.08 5.06 -2.30
CA ILE A 33 -10.71 5.53 -0.96
C ILE A 33 -10.92 7.04 -0.85
N ARG A 34 -10.51 7.82 -1.86
CA ARG A 34 -10.64 9.29 -1.91
C ARG A 34 -12.10 9.72 -1.90
N ASP A 35 -12.95 9.11 -2.72
CA ASP A 35 -14.38 9.42 -2.77
C ASP A 35 -15.05 9.12 -1.42
N LEU A 36 -14.71 8.00 -0.78
CA LEU A 36 -15.27 7.64 0.51
C LEU A 36 -14.72 8.49 1.66
N ALA A 37 -13.42 8.81 1.64
CA ALA A 37 -12.79 9.71 2.60
C ALA A 37 -13.33 11.14 2.47
N SER A 38 -13.59 11.64 1.26
CA SER A 38 -14.21 12.95 1.02
C SER A 38 -15.66 12.99 1.52
N ARG A 39 -16.42 11.90 1.33
CA ARG A 39 -17.76 11.79 1.92
C ARG A 39 -17.71 11.68 3.44
N ALA A 40 -16.72 10.99 4.00
CA ALA A 40 -16.55 10.81 5.44
C ALA A 40 -15.95 12.05 6.13
N SER A 41 -15.08 12.82 5.49
CA SER A 41 -14.48 14.05 6.02
C SER A 41 -15.54 15.12 6.26
N ALA A 42 -16.60 15.16 5.45
CA ALA A 42 -17.78 15.97 5.69
C ALA A 42 -18.50 15.64 7.02
N PHE A 43 -18.21 14.48 7.63
CA PHE A 43 -18.77 14.01 8.89
C PHE A 43 -17.74 13.86 10.04
N VAL A 44 -16.44 13.68 9.74
CA VAL A 44 -15.40 13.27 10.72
C VAL A 44 -14.10 14.11 10.63
N ALA A 45 -14.08 15.22 9.88
CA ALA A 45 -12.94 16.15 9.80
C ALA A 45 -11.59 15.52 9.37
N LEU A 46 -11.62 14.39 8.64
CA LEU A 46 -10.43 13.81 8.03
C LEU A 46 -9.90 14.74 6.91
N PRO A 47 -8.58 14.96 6.80
CA PRO A 47 -8.02 15.77 5.73
C PRO A 47 -8.30 15.13 4.37
N GLU A 48 -8.60 15.96 3.37
CA GLU A 48 -8.68 15.47 1.99
C GLU A 48 -7.33 14.86 1.57
N PRO A 49 -7.30 13.79 0.75
CA PRO A 49 -6.06 13.11 0.40
C PRO A 49 -4.98 14.02 -0.22
N ASN A 50 -5.36 15.05 -0.99
CA ASN A 50 -4.41 16.03 -1.53
C ASN A 50 -3.72 16.84 -0.42
N VAL A 51 -4.50 17.26 0.58
CA VAL A 51 -4.01 17.99 1.74
C VAL A 51 -3.12 17.09 2.59
N LEU A 52 -3.46 15.80 2.69
CA LEU A 52 -2.61 14.80 3.35
C LEU A 52 -1.26 14.62 2.64
N VAL A 53 -1.27 14.49 1.31
CA VAL A 53 -0.05 14.32 0.51
C VAL A 53 0.87 15.53 0.64
N GLU A 54 0.34 16.74 0.37
CA GLU A 54 1.12 17.98 0.44
C GLU A 54 1.69 18.18 1.85
N ASP A 55 0.85 18.02 2.86
CA ASP A 55 1.24 18.23 4.24
C ASP A 55 2.31 17.25 4.71
N VAL A 56 2.10 15.95 4.50
CA VAL A 56 3.07 14.93 4.92
C VAL A 56 4.35 15.06 4.13
N ARG A 57 4.29 15.15 2.79
CA ARG A 57 5.50 15.20 1.96
C ARG A 57 6.26 16.53 2.05
N SER A 58 5.66 17.61 2.56
CA SER A 58 6.40 18.84 2.85
C SER A 58 7.46 18.70 3.96
N ARG A 59 7.35 17.65 4.79
CA ARG A 59 8.27 17.38 5.91
C ARG A 59 9.53 16.64 5.46
N ALA A 60 10.60 16.70 6.26
CA ALA A 60 11.76 15.84 6.06
C ALA A 60 11.38 14.37 6.24
N LEU A 61 12.01 13.47 5.49
CA LEU A 61 11.61 12.07 5.36
C LEU A 61 11.42 11.35 6.71
N GLU A 62 12.37 11.46 7.63
CA GLU A 62 12.27 10.84 8.96
C GLU A 62 11.15 11.45 9.83
N ASP A 63 10.95 12.75 9.72
CA ASP A 63 9.94 13.46 10.50
C ASP A 63 8.53 13.07 10.08
N ARG A 64 8.34 12.67 8.81
CA ARG A 64 7.06 12.16 8.29
C ARG A 64 6.56 10.97 9.10
N TYR A 65 7.44 10.02 9.37
CA TYR A 65 7.07 8.78 10.06
C TYR A 65 7.03 8.90 11.58
N ARG A 66 7.65 9.93 12.17
CA ARG A 66 7.64 10.14 13.63
C ARG A 66 6.58 11.14 14.11
N THR A 67 6.30 12.18 13.32
CA THR A 67 5.60 13.38 13.84
C THR A 67 4.39 13.84 13.03
N SER A 68 4.09 13.22 11.88
CA SER A 68 2.98 13.68 11.03
C SER A 68 1.63 13.65 11.74
N ALA A 69 1.37 12.61 12.54
CA ALA A 69 0.12 12.52 13.29
C ALA A 69 0.02 13.62 14.35
N THR A 70 1.10 13.89 15.10
CA THR A 70 1.17 14.97 16.09
C THR A 70 0.94 16.34 15.46
N ALA A 71 1.65 16.66 14.39
CA ALA A 71 1.47 17.92 13.67
C ALA A 71 0.08 18.05 13.04
N HIS A 72 -0.56 16.93 12.68
CA HIS A 72 -1.93 16.93 12.19
C HIS A 72 -2.94 17.18 13.33
N ALA A 73 -2.80 16.48 14.45
CA ALA A 73 -3.63 16.65 15.64
C ALA A 73 -3.56 18.08 16.21
N GLU A 74 -2.36 18.66 16.31
CA GLU A 74 -2.16 20.04 16.78
C GLU A 74 -2.97 21.05 15.95
N ARG A 75 -3.04 20.86 14.62
CA ARG A 75 -3.84 21.74 13.74
C ARG A 75 -5.34 21.58 13.93
N LEU A 76 -5.79 20.39 14.32
CA LEU A 76 -7.17 20.12 14.68
C LEU A 76 -7.51 20.57 16.10
N GLY A 77 -6.53 21.08 16.86
CA GLY A 77 -6.71 21.46 18.26
C GLY A 77 -6.82 20.26 19.19
N VAL A 78 -6.26 19.11 18.80
CA VAL A 78 -6.20 17.90 19.62
C VAL A 78 -4.87 17.91 20.38
N ASP A 79 -4.94 18.17 21.68
CA ASP A 79 -3.78 18.35 22.55
C ASP A 79 -3.22 17.03 23.12
N ASP A 80 -3.97 15.94 23.02
CA ASP A 80 -3.60 14.61 23.54
C ASP A 80 -3.84 13.52 22.49
N LEU A 81 -2.74 12.96 21.97
CA LEU A 81 -2.72 11.81 21.06
C LEU A 81 -2.44 10.49 21.78
N SER A 82 -2.64 10.43 23.09
CA SER A 82 -2.71 9.15 23.79
C SER A 82 -4.00 8.39 23.43
N PRO A 83 -4.07 7.07 23.67
CA PRO A 83 -5.31 6.32 23.54
C PRO A 83 -6.47 6.93 24.33
N ALA A 84 -6.20 7.50 25.52
CA ALA A 84 -7.20 8.20 26.31
C ALA A 84 -7.69 9.49 25.62
N GLY A 85 -6.78 10.29 25.07
CA GLY A 85 -7.09 11.50 24.32
C GLY A 85 -7.89 11.20 23.04
N VAL A 86 -7.52 10.17 22.29
CA VAL A 86 -8.25 9.72 21.09
C VAL A 86 -9.65 9.20 21.44
N ARG A 87 -9.80 8.41 22.51
CA ARG A 87 -11.12 7.96 22.98
C ARG A 87 -11.99 9.14 23.42
N ALA A 88 -11.44 10.12 24.13
CA ALA A 88 -12.16 11.32 24.54
C ALA A 88 -12.63 12.14 23.32
N PHE A 89 -11.75 12.32 22.32
CA PHE A 89 -12.13 12.98 21.06
C PHE A 89 -13.22 12.21 20.31
N ALA A 90 -13.16 10.88 20.33
CA ALA A 90 -14.15 10.01 19.70
C ALA A 90 -15.57 10.12 20.31
N GLU A 91 -15.71 10.52 21.57
CA GLU A 91 -17.03 10.71 22.23
C GLU A 91 -17.86 11.82 21.56
N ASP A 92 -17.21 12.81 20.96
CA ASP A 92 -17.85 13.93 20.27
C ASP A 92 -18.22 13.61 18.81
N VAL A 93 -17.82 12.45 18.29
CA VAL A 93 -18.14 12.01 16.92
C VAL A 93 -19.49 11.29 16.91
N PRO A 94 -20.44 11.66 16.02
CA PRO A 94 -21.78 11.06 15.99
C PRO A 94 -21.80 9.68 15.31
N VAL A 95 -20.85 8.80 15.68
CA VAL A 95 -20.65 7.46 15.13
C VAL A 95 -20.18 6.53 16.25
N ASP A 96 -20.82 5.37 16.39
CA ASP A 96 -20.35 4.35 17.35
C ASP A 96 -18.99 3.78 16.92
N ASP A 97 -18.02 3.82 17.84
CA ASP A 97 -16.64 3.36 17.64
C ASP A 97 -16.00 3.92 16.35
N PRO A 98 -15.73 5.24 16.31
CA PRO A 98 -15.22 5.89 15.11
C PRO A 98 -13.80 5.42 14.76
N VAL A 99 -12.99 5.09 15.77
CA VAL A 99 -11.61 4.65 15.60
C VAL A 99 -11.56 3.24 15.01
N GLY A 100 -12.25 2.28 15.63
CA GLY A 100 -12.31 0.91 15.11
C GLY A 100 -12.92 0.85 13.71
N ARG A 101 -13.92 1.70 13.41
CA ARG A 101 -14.44 1.83 12.04
C ARG A 101 -13.42 2.35 11.05
N ALA A 102 -12.62 3.36 11.41
CA ALA A 102 -11.62 3.96 10.53
C ALA A 102 -10.46 2.98 10.27
N THR A 103 -9.94 2.32 11.30
CA THR A 103 -8.87 1.32 11.15
C THR A 103 -9.37 0.11 10.38
N SER A 104 -10.54 -0.45 10.74
CA SER A 104 -11.17 -1.55 9.99
C SER A 104 -11.41 -1.21 8.53
N PHE A 105 -11.80 0.03 8.23
CA PHE A 105 -11.97 0.49 6.85
C PHE A 105 -10.64 0.45 6.09
N LEU A 106 -9.58 1.04 6.66
CA LEU A 106 -8.24 1.05 6.06
C LEU A 106 -7.68 -0.36 5.88
N VAL A 107 -7.78 -1.21 6.92
CA VAL A 107 -7.35 -2.62 6.87
C VAL A 107 -8.03 -3.34 5.71
N ARG A 108 -9.36 -3.23 5.59
CA ARG A 108 -10.12 -3.91 4.51
C ARG A 108 -9.78 -3.38 3.13
N ARG A 109 -9.51 -2.07 3.00
CA ARG A 109 -9.19 -1.45 1.71
C ARG A 109 -7.76 -1.74 1.26
N ALA A 110 -6.81 -1.62 2.17
CA ALA A 110 -5.43 -2.00 1.93
C ALA A 110 -5.32 -3.49 1.56
N GLY A 111 -6.02 -4.38 2.30
CA GLY A 111 -6.05 -5.81 1.95
C GLY A 111 -6.75 -6.12 0.62
N ARG A 112 -7.79 -5.36 0.26
CA ARG A 112 -8.40 -5.47 -1.07
C ARG A 112 -7.43 -5.06 -2.18
N LEU A 113 -6.74 -3.94 -2.02
CA LEU A 113 -5.73 -3.47 -2.97
C LEU A 113 -4.62 -4.51 -3.12
N GLN A 114 -4.09 -5.01 -2.00
CA GLN A 114 -3.10 -6.10 -1.99
C GLN A 114 -3.61 -7.32 -2.77
N GLY A 115 -4.80 -7.83 -2.44
CA GLY A 115 -5.37 -8.99 -3.12
C GLY A 115 -5.62 -8.78 -4.61
N ARG A 116 -6.03 -7.57 -5.02
CA ARG A 116 -6.19 -7.21 -6.45
C ARG A 116 -4.85 -7.20 -7.17
N LEU A 117 -3.81 -6.59 -6.58
CA LEU A 117 -2.47 -6.54 -7.16
C LEU A 117 -1.87 -7.94 -7.31
N LEU A 118 -1.96 -8.77 -6.27
CA LEU A 118 -1.50 -10.16 -6.32
C LEU A 118 -2.30 -10.99 -7.33
N GLY A 119 -3.61 -10.75 -7.45
CA GLY A 119 -4.48 -11.41 -8.42
C GLY A 119 -4.22 -11.00 -9.88
N GLN A 120 -3.64 -9.83 -10.13
CA GLN A 120 -3.14 -9.42 -11.46
C GLN A 120 -1.73 -9.96 -11.70
N PHE A 121 -0.88 -9.97 -10.68
CA PHE A 121 0.43 -10.62 -10.73
C PHE A 121 0.34 -12.09 -11.18
N SER A 122 -0.67 -12.84 -10.72
CA SER A 122 -0.84 -14.24 -11.13
C SER A 122 -1.28 -14.45 -12.59
N ARG A 123 -1.50 -13.37 -13.35
CA ARG A 123 -1.89 -13.40 -14.77
C ARG A 123 -0.73 -13.15 -15.73
N ASP A 124 0.51 -13.38 -15.28
CA ASP A 124 1.72 -13.21 -16.08
C ASP A 124 1.85 -11.77 -16.66
N PRO A 125 1.90 -10.74 -15.80
CA PRO A 125 1.98 -9.36 -16.26
C PRO A 125 3.36 -9.04 -16.86
N GLU A 126 3.42 -8.01 -17.70
CA GLU A 126 4.68 -7.54 -18.29
C GLU A 126 5.68 -6.99 -17.26
N SER A 127 5.17 -6.38 -16.18
CA SER A 127 5.96 -5.77 -15.09
C SER A 127 5.70 -6.43 -13.73
N PRO A 128 6.06 -7.71 -13.53
CA PRO A 128 5.66 -8.50 -12.36
C PRO A 128 6.17 -7.90 -11.04
N ARG A 129 7.38 -7.35 -11.04
CA ARG A 129 8.00 -6.75 -9.85
C ARG A 129 7.20 -5.56 -9.31
N GLU A 130 6.60 -4.76 -10.18
CA GLU A 130 5.80 -3.60 -9.78
C GLU A 130 4.55 -4.00 -8.99
N TYR A 131 3.83 -5.03 -9.43
CA TYR A 131 2.69 -5.56 -8.68
C TYR A 131 3.11 -6.05 -7.29
N LEU A 132 4.26 -6.71 -7.19
CA LEU A 132 4.77 -7.22 -5.92
C LEU A 132 5.16 -6.10 -4.96
N VAL A 133 5.85 -5.05 -5.45
CA VAL A 133 6.19 -3.88 -4.62
C VAL A 133 4.93 -3.14 -4.15
N LEU A 134 3.95 -2.92 -5.04
CA LEU A 134 2.69 -2.29 -4.67
C LEU A 134 1.86 -3.15 -3.71
N ALA A 135 1.87 -4.48 -3.89
CA ALA A 135 1.21 -5.40 -2.97
C ALA A 135 1.86 -5.38 -1.58
N THR A 136 3.19 -5.31 -1.52
CA THR A 136 3.94 -5.11 -0.28
C THR A 136 3.57 -3.79 0.39
N ALA A 137 3.49 -2.68 -0.35
CA ALA A 137 3.07 -1.40 0.18
C ALA A 137 1.64 -1.44 0.74
N ALA A 138 0.71 -2.06 0.02
CA ALA A 138 -0.65 -2.27 0.50
C ALA A 138 -0.69 -3.13 1.77
N GLY A 139 0.08 -4.22 1.84
CA GLY A 139 0.18 -5.07 3.02
C GLY A 139 0.86 -4.40 4.22
N HIS A 140 1.82 -3.52 4.00
CA HIS A 140 2.40 -2.68 5.05
C HIS A 140 1.38 -1.70 5.61
N LEU A 141 0.57 -1.05 4.75
CA LEU A 141 -0.49 -0.15 5.17
C LEU A 141 -1.57 -0.90 5.98
N GLN A 142 -1.96 -2.10 5.52
CA GLN A 142 -2.91 -2.95 6.23
C GLN A 142 -2.40 -3.28 7.64
N ARG A 143 -1.15 -3.74 7.77
CA ARG A 143 -0.54 -4.07 9.07
C ARG A 143 -0.38 -2.85 9.96
N ALA A 144 0.05 -1.71 9.42
CA ALA A 144 0.18 -0.47 10.19
C ALA A 144 -1.18 0.03 10.73
N ALA A 145 -2.25 -0.08 9.93
CA ALA A 145 -3.60 0.26 10.37
C ALA A 145 -4.13 -0.70 11.46
N ALA A 146 -3.81 -1.99 11.37
CA ALA A 146 -4.15 -2.97 12.40
C ALA A 146 -3.38 -2.71 13.71
N ASP A 147 -2.09 -2.38 13.63
CA ASP A 147 -1.31 -2.03 14.83
C ASP A 147 -1.82 -0.77 15.52
N LEU A 148 -2.29 0.21 14.73
CA LEU A 148 -2.90 1.41 15.26
C LEU A 148 -4.16 1.08 16.08
N GLU A 149 -4.99 0.16 15.59
CA GLU A 149 -6.16 -0.34 16.33
C GLU A 149 -5.73 -1.01 17.64
N VAL A 150 -4.74 -1.91 17.59
CA VAL A 150 -4.20 -2.57 18.78
C VAL A 150 -3.65 -1.57 19.79
N ALA A 151 -2.87 -0.57 19.35
CA ALA A 151 -2.31 0.45 20.24
C ALA A 151 -3.41 1.29 20.92
N VAL A 152 -4.52 1.55 20.23
CA VAL A 152 -5.70 2.20 20.84
C VAL A 152 -6.41 1.28 21.82
N GLU A 153 -6.48 -0.02 21.58
CA GLU A 153 -7.20 -0.96 22.44
C GLU A 153 -6.41 -1.35 23.70
N THR A 154 -5.10 -1.57 23.59
CA THR A 154 -4.28 -2.13 24.67
C THR A 154 -3.52 -1.07 25.46
N ASP A 155 -3.52 0.19 25.02
CA ASP A 155 -2.67 1.26 25.52
C ASP A 155 -1.16 0.98 25.42
N ASP A 156 -0.74 0.01 24.59
CA ASP A 156 0.65 -0.35 24.36
C ASP A 156 1.22 0.28 23.08
N GLY A 157 2.51 0.66 23.12
CA GLY A 157 3.23 1.23 21.99
C GLY A 157 3.09 2.75 21.84
N ASP A 158 3.73 3.30 20.81
CA ASP A 158 3.64 4.73 20.49
C ASP A 158 2.51 4.97 19.47
N LEU A 159 1.34 5.35 19.97
CA LEU A 159 0.14 5.59 19.16
C LEU A 159 0.36 6.66 18.09
N ALA A 160 1.05 7.75 18.44
CA ALA A 160 1.31 8.85 17.51
C ALA A 160 2.28 8.42 16.41
N HIS A 161 3.26 7.59 16.75
CA HIS A 161 4.17 6.99 15.77
C HIS A 161 3.41 6.03 14.85
N HIS A 162 2.59 5.11 15.37
CA HIS A 162 1.74 4.23 14.56
C HIS A 162 0.86 5.01 13.57
N ALA A 163 0.17 6.05 14.05
CA ALA A 163 -0.64 6.91 13.19
C ALA A 163 0.20 7.63 12.13
N SER A 164 1.42 8.09 12.48
CA SER A 164 2.33 8.74 11.54
C SER A 164 2.80 7.79 10.43
N VAL A 165 3.04 6.52 10.72
CA VAL A 165 3.36 5.50 9.71
C VAL A 165 2.22 5.32 8.71
N VAL A 166 0.98 5.21 9.21
CA VAL A 166 -0.20 5.07 8.36
C VAL A 166 -0.34 6.29 7.43
N LEU A 167 -0.22 7.50 7.97
CA LEU A 167 -0.34 8.75 7.20
C LEU A 167 0.77 8.87 6.15
N ALA A 168 2.02 8.55 6.50
CA ALA A 168 3.16 8.63 5.58
C ALA A 168 3.05 7.65 4.41
N LEU A 169 2.73 6.38 4.69
CA LEU A 169 2.59 5.37 3.64
C LEU A 169 1.35 5.63 2.76
N ALA A 170 0.24 6.06 3.35
CA ALA A 170 -0.93 6.46 2.57
C ALA A 170 -0.60 7.64 1.64
N ALA A 171 0.11 8.66 2.14
CA ALA A 171 0.56 9.79 1.33
C ALA A 171 1.50 9.37 0.20
N ALA A 172 2.40 8.40 0.43
CA ALA A 172 3.28 7.86 -0.61
C ALA A 172 2.49 7.15 -1.73
N LEU A 173 1.48 6.35 -1.38
CA LEU A 173 0.61 5.68 -2.34
C LEU A 173 -0.24 6.67 -3.15
N PHE A 174 -0.84 7.66 -2.50
CA PHE A 174 -1.59 8.72 -3.19
C PHE A 174 -0.69 9.53 -4.12
N ALA A 175 0.51 9.91 -3.67
CA ALA A 175 1.46 10.63 -4.50
C ALA A 175 1.94 9.80 -5.68
N LEU A 176 2.18 8.49 -5.52
CA LEU A 176 2.56 7.62 -6.64
C LEU A 176 1.44 7.54 -7.67
N ALA A 177 0.20 7.38 -7.24
CA ALA A 177 -0.93 7.38 -8.15
C ALA A 177 -1.03 8.73 -8.87
N GLU A 178 -0.88 9.86 -8.18
CA GLU A 178 -0.95 11.19 -8.79
C GLU A 178 0.25 11.54 -9.69
N ASP A 179 1.46 11.12 -9.33
CA ASP A 179 2.68 11.30 -10.13
C ASP A 179 2.64 10.43 -11.40
N GLY A 180 2.01 9.25 -11.34
CA GLY A 180 1.74 8.41 -12.52
C GLY A 180 0.56 8.88 -13.37
N LEU A 181 -0.41 9.60 -12.79
CA LEU A 181 -1.65 10.02 -13.44
C LEU A 181 -1.67 11.48 -13.94
N GLY A 182 -0.80 12.35 -13.40
CA GLY A 182 -1.01 13.80 -13.48
C GLY A 182 -2.30 14.25 -12.76
N ALA A 183 -2.45 15.56 -12.55
CA ALA A 183 -3.52 16.15 -11.73
C ALA A 183 -4.96 15.66 -12.08
N PRO A 184 -5.86 15.48 -11.09
CA PRO A 184 -7.12 14.78 -11.29
C PRO A 184 -8.27 15.74 -11.62
N ALA A 185 -8.72 15.73 -12.89
CA ALA A 185 -10.10 16.11 -13.23
C ALA A 185 -10.54 15.65 -14.64
N ASP A 186 -9.64 15.60 -15.62
CA ASP A 186 -10.03 15.54 -17.04
C ASP A 186 -9.30 14.48 -17.88
N ARG A 187 -8.64 13.47 -17.29
CA ARG A 187 -7.78 12.54 -18.04
C ARG A 187 -8.26 11.09 -18.08
N ASP A 188 -7.97 10.46 -19.22
CA ASP A 188 -8.23 9.05 -19.53
C ASP A 188 -7.36 8.16 -18.63
N PRO A 189 -7.90 7.15 -17.92
CA PRO A 189 -7.11 6.21 -17.12
C PRO A 189 -6.01 5.48 -17.91
N ASP A 190 -6.10 5.43 -19.24
CA ASP A 190 -5.04 4.86 -20.10
C ASP A 190 -3.77 5.76 -20.16
N ASP A 191 -3.87 7.05 -19.84
CA ASP A 191 -2.70 7.96 -19.73
C ASP A 191 -1.96 7.81 -18.37
N ALA A 192 -2.48 6.97 -17.45
CA ALA A 192 -1.92 6.70 -16.11
C ALA A 192 -0.79 5.68 -16.09
N ALA A 193 -0.83 4.76 -17.04
CA ALA A 193 0.15 3.71 -17.21
C ALA A 193 1.37 4.37 -17.87
N THR A 194 2.41 4.65 -17.09
CA THR A 194 3.71 5.00 -17.65
C THR A 194 4.60 3.77 -17.58
N ASP A 195 5.24 3.41 -18.69
CA ASP A 195 6.22 2.31 -18.78
C ASP A 195 7.49 2.56 -17.91
N ASP A 196 7.53 3.68 -17.18
CA ASP A 196 8.67 4.03 -16.33
C ASP A 196 8.70 3.13 -15.09
N PRO A 197 9.89 2.69 -14.64
CA PRO A 197 10.02 1.92 -13.40
C PRO A 197 9.50 2.71 -12.19
N LEU A 198 9.20 2.00 -11.10
CA LEU A 198 8.79 2.64 -9.85
C LEU A 198 9.87 3.64 -9.39
N PRO A 199 9.48 4.87 -8.95
CA PRO A 199 10.45 5.85 -8.51
C PRO A 199 11.26 5.39 -7.29
N GLU A 200 12.56 5.69 -7.26
CA GLU A 200 13.45 5.36 -6.14
C GLU A 200 12.92 5.81 -4.78
N TRP A 201 12.33 7.01 -4.73
CA TRP A 201 11.74 7.56 -3.52
C TRP A 201 10.62 6.67 -2.97
N PHE A 202 9.85 6.00 -3.83
CA PHE A 202 8.70 5.21 -3.41
C PHE A 202 9.15 3.92 -2.72
N CYS A 203 10.13 3.21 -3.28
CA CYS A 203 10.72 2.03 -2.64
C CYS A 203 11.28 2.36 -1.25
N LEU A 204 11.92 3.52 -1.09
CA LEU A 204 12.40 3.98 0.20
C LEU A 204 11.26 4.25 1.20
N GLU A 205 10.17 4.92 0.79
CA GLU A 205 9.00 5.17 1.64
C GLU A 205 8.32 3.86 2.09
N VAL A 206 8.19 2.87 1.20
CA VAL A 206 7.61 1.57 1.55
C VAL A 206 8.49 0.85 2.59
N ALA A 207 9.80 0.78 2.37
CA ALA A 207 10.72 0.16 3.32
C ALA A 207 10.79 0.90 4.67
N LEU A 208 10.72 2.23 4.66
CA LEU A 208 10.65 3.05 5.87
C LEU A 208 9.37 2.80 6.66
N ALA A 209 8.25 2.52 5.99
CA ALA A 209 7.01 2.23 6.69
C ALA A 209 7.11 0.98 7.58
N ASP A 210 7.72 -0.11 7.11
CA ASP A 210 7.92 -1.33 7.92
C ASP A 210 8.97 -1.12 9.03
N HIS A 211 10.05 -0.39 8.72
CA HIS A 211 11.06 0.02 9.70
C HIS A 211 10.43 0.81 10.86
N HIS A 212 9.67 1.86 10.53
CA HIS A 212 9.02 2.70 11.54
C HIS A 212 7.87 2.01 12.25
N ARG A 213 7.15 1.09 11.59
CA ARG A 213 6.15 0.23 12.27
C ARG A 213 6.82 -0.61 13.36
N THR A 214 7.98 -1.19 13.06
CA THR A 214 8.76 -1.98 14.03
C THR A 214 9.21 -1.12 15.21
N LEU A 215 9.72 0.08 14.95
CA LEU A 215 10.09 1.04 16.00
C LEU A 215 8.88 1.47 16.87
N ALA A 216 7.71 1.71 16.26
CA ALA A 216 6.51 2.14 16.97
C ALA A 216 6.01 1.08 17.98
N ARG A 217 6.24 -0.20 17.68
CA ARG A 217 5.99 -1.33 18.59
C ARG A 217 7.04 -1.45 19.72
N GLY A 218 8.13 -0.69 19.66
CA GLY A 218 9.26 -0.77 20.58
C GLY A 218 10.30 -1.85 20.23
N ASP A 219 10.19 -2.45 19.05
CA ASP A 219 11.12 -3.48 18.57
C ASP A 219 12.32 -2.88 17.83
N THR A 220 13.34 -3.70 17.58
CA THR A 220 14.53 -3.31 16.80
C THR A 220 14.38 -3.76 15.34
N PRO A 221 14.34 -2.82 14.37
CA PRO A 221 14.32 -3.16 12.96
C PRO A 221 15.55 -3.96 12.54
N ALA A 222 15.36 -4.94 11.65
CA ALA A 222 16.45 -5.75 11.13
C ALA A 222 17.46 -4.95 10.29
N MET A 223 17.03 -3.84 9.69
CA MET A 223 17.87 -2.95 8.91
C MET A 223 17.36 -1.50 8.90
N ASN A 224 18.26 -0.57 8.55
CA ASN A 224 17.93 0.81 8.23
C ASN A 224 17.79 0.97 6.70
N PRO A 225 16.60 1.30 6.15
CA PRO A 225 16.40 1.50 4.72
C PRO A 225 17.28 2.58 4.09
N GLN A 226 17.62 3.64 4.82
CA GLN A 226 18.42 4.75 4.29
C GLN A 226 19.88 4.38 4.01
N GLU A 227 20.34 3.24 4.52
CA GLU A 227 21.71 2.72 4.31
C GLU A 227 21.79 1.77 3.10
N ARG A 228 20.68 1.57 2.38
CA ARG A 228 20.61 0.69 1.22
C ARG A 228 20.44 1.49 -0.07
N ASP A 229 20.93 0.92 -1.16
CA ASP A 229 20.64 1.42 -2.50
C ASP A 229 19.24 0.99 -2.97
N HIS A 230 18.78 1.62 -4.05
CA HIS A 230 17.48 1.37 -4.63
C HIS A 230 17.26 -0.10 -5.00
N ASP A 231 18.22 -0.73 -5.69
CA ASP A 231 18.13 -2.11 -6.15
C ASP A 231 17.95 -3.09 -4.97
N ALA A 232 18.67 -2.88 -3.86
CA ALA A 232 18.53 -3.70 -2.67
C ALA A 232 17.17 -3.50 -1.98
N LEU A 233 16.64 -2.27 -1.96
CA LEU A 233 15.32 -1.99 -1.42
C LEU A 233 14.22 -2.60 -2.28
N GLU A 234 14.28 -2.42 -3.60
CA GLU A 234 13.31 -2.99 -4.53
C GLU A 234 13.34 -4.53 -4.44
N HIS A 235 14.51 -5.15 -4.47
CA HIS A 235 14.65 -6.60 -4.31
C HIS A 235 14.02 -7.11 -3.02
N LEU A 236 14.24 -6.42 -1.89
CA LEU A 236 13.62 -6.77 -0.61
C LEU A 236 12.08 -6.70 -0.69
N LEU A 237 11.53 -5.64 -1.28
CA LEU A 237 10.09 -5.44 -1.40
C LEU A 237 9.45 -6.45 -2.37
N VAL A 238 10.15 -6.81 -3.45
CA VAL A 238 9.74 -7.87 -4.39
C VAL A 238 9.70 -9.23 -3.69
N VAL A 239 10.74 -9.59 -2.94
CA VAL A 239 10.76 -10.86 -2.18
C VAL A 239 9.61 -10.89 -1.16
N GLN A 240 9.35 -9.81 -0.44
CA GLN A 240 8.21 -9.73 0.48
C GLN A 240 6.88 -9.87 -0.25
N GLY A 241 6.72 -9.24 -1.41
CA GLY A 241 5.50 -9.36 -2.22
C GLY A 241 5.30 -10.77 -2.76
N ALA A 242 6.38 -11.42 -3.20
CA ALA A 242 6.38 -12.82 -3.63
C ALA A 242 5.97 -13.75 -2.48
N THR A 243 6.46 -13.51 -1.25
CA THR A 243 6.01 -14.24 -0.06
C THR A 243 4.50 -14.08 0.14
N LEU A 244 3.96 -12.86 0.02
CA LEU A 244 2.52 -12.62 0.08
C LEU A 244 1.75 -13.34 -1.02
N ALA A 245 2.29 -13.42 -2.24
CA ALA A 245 1.66 -14.19 -3.32
C ALA A 245 1.54 -15.68 -2.97
N VAL A 246 2.60 -16.26 -2.38
CA VAL A 246 2.58 -17.65 -1.91
C VAL A 246 1.59 -17.85 -0.78
N THR A 247 1.61 -17.00 0.25
CA THR A 247 0.81 -17.21 1.46
C THR A 247 -0.67 -16.84 1.29
N GLU A 248 -0.97 -15.75 0.57
CA GLU A 248 -2.34 -15.24 0.42
C GLU A 248 -3.09 -15.89 -0.75
N LEU A 249 -2.39 -16.31 -1.81
CA LEU A 249 -3.01 -16.96 -2.97
C LEU A 249 -2.81 -18.48 -3.00
N ASP A 250 -2.05 -19.06 -2.07
CA ASP A 250 -1.64 -20.47 -2.10
C ASP A 250 -0.91 -20.81 -3.43
N ALA A 251 -0.12 -19.86 -3.94
CA ALA A 251 0.60 -19.99 -5.20
C ALA A 251 1.85 -20.87 -5.05
N ASP A 252 2.24 -21.58 -6.13
CA ASP A 252 3.47 -22.38 -6.15
C ASP A 252 4.72 -21.47 -6.03
N PRO A 253 5.56 -21.64 -5.00
CA PRO A 253 6.77 -20.84 -4.82
C PRO A 253 7.71 -20.84 -6.02
N HIS A 254 7.80 -21.93 -6.79
CA HIS A 254 8.65 -21.99 -7.98
C HIS A 254 8.14 -21.05 -9.06
N ALA A 255 6.84 -21.14 -9.37
CA ALA A 255 6.20 -20.29 -10.37
C ALA A 255 6.28 -18.81 -9.99
N VAL A 256 6.10 -18.47 -8.71
CA VAL A 256 6.22 -17.09 -8.21
C VAL A 256 7.66 -16.59 -8.35
N ALA A 257 8.65 -17.39 -7.98
CA ALA A 257 10.06 -17.02 -8.08
C ALA A 257 10.51 -16.80 -9.54
N ASP A 258 10.10 -17.71 -10.44
CA ASP A 258 10.37 -17.61 -11.87
C ASP A 258 9.72 -16.35 -12.47
N LEU A 259 8.46 -16.08 -12.12
CA LEU A 259 7.73 -14.91 -12.63
C LEU A 259 8.29 -13.57 -12.08
N ALA A 260 8.72 -13.55 -10.82
CA ALA A 260 9.29 -12.36 -10.19
C ALA A 260 10.77 -12.12 -10.54
N ASP A 261 11.40 -13.04 -11.27
CA ASP A 261 12.85 -13.07 -11.55
C ASP A 261 13.68 -12.93 -10.26
N ILE A 262 13.38 -13.78 -9.28
CA ILE A 262 14.12 -13.86 -8.02
C ILE A 262 14.64 -15.28 -7.75
N PRO A 263 15.79 -15.43 -7.08
CA PRO A 263 16.24 -16.74 -6.63
C PRO A 263 15.24 -17.36 -5.65
N LEU A 264 14.81 -18.60 -5.91
CA LEU A 264 13.85 -19.34 -5.07
C LEU A 264 14.33 -19.45 -3.61
N GLU A 265 15.64 -19.57 -3.38
CA GLU A 265 16.22 -19.62 -2.04
C GLU A 265 15.91 -18.37 -1.20
N HIS A 266 15.77 -17.20 -1.83
CA HIS A 266 15.41 -15.97 -1.13
C HIS A 266 13.96 -16.03 -0.64
N LEU A 267 13.05 -16.53 -1.49
CA LEU A 267 11.64 -16.71 -1.16
C LEU A 267 11.45 -17.75 -0.05
N ILE A 268 12.08 -18.93 -0.18
CA ILE A 268 12.02 -19.99 0.84
C ILE A 268 12.63 -19.51 2.16
N GLY A 269 13.72 -18.73 2.11
CA GLY A 269 14.37 -18.18 3.30
C GLY A 269 13.42 -17.32 4.14
N VAL A 270 12.56 -16.52 3.50
CA VAL A 270 11.54 -15.71 4.19
C VAL A 270 10.39 -16.57 4.69
N LEU A 271 9.85 -17.46 3.86
CA LEU A 271 8.75 -18.37 4.25
C LEU A 271 9.09 -19.27 5.45
N ALA A 272 10.36 -19.63 5.62
CA ALA A 272 10.84 -20.43 6.74
C ALA A 272 11.05 -19.62 8.04
N SER A 273 11.00 -18.30 7.96
CA SER A 273 11.20 -17.38 9.08
C SER A 273 9.91 -16.81 9.69
N GLU A 274 8.77 -17.03 9.01
CA GLU A 274 7.41 -16.75 9.50
C GLU A 274 6.85 -17.93 10.31
#